data_AF-A0A8N5I0M6-F1
#
_entry.id   AF-A0A8N5I0M6-F1
#
_cell.length_a   1.000
_cell.length_b   1.000
_cell.length_c   1.000
_cell.angle_alpha   90.00
_cell.angle_beta   90.00
_cell.angle_gamma   90.00
#
_symmetry.space_group_name_H-M   'P 1'
#
loop_
_entity.id
_entity.type
_entity.pdbx_description
1 polymer ?
#
loop_
_entity_poly.entity_id
_entity_poly.type
_entity_poly.pdbx_seq_one_letter_code
_entity_poly.pdbx_strand_id
1 'polypeptide(L)'
;MHMVAFHIAHKPSLILIIQKTSVFSGPLLFSLPRSSVCLPCPPGHFANESGAAACRACEQGYFSSKQNAAFCLPCQPGSFCNTSGCSGCRPCPGGQEAPQEAAETCETCPAGTFKGASDNRCKACRTGEYQLQRGKESCELCPENHYCPSPDVKPVRCPADAFCPRGSVEPTYCMELFLYKAGDSCQLTPATVIVLAAFSAGGILVVFLLILRRRQEHGRSSLKSPLLPRGSGLGSYGGTEHTEPVYAGW
;
A
#
# COMPACT_ATOMS: atom_id res chain seq x y z
N MET A 1 -48.70 -57.24 42.15
CA MET A 1 -48.65 -58.33 41.15
C MET A 1 -47.67 -57.84 40.08
N HIS A 2 -46.43 -58.29 39.90
CA HIS A 2 -45.73 -59.52 40.19
C HIS A 2 -44.30 -59.19 40.71
N MET A 3 -43.82 -59.95 41.70
CA MET A 3 -42.41 -60.00 42.09
C MET A 3 -41.73 -61.09 41.26
N VAL A 4 -40.61 -60.76 40.60
CA VAL A 4 -39.65 -61.76 40.14
C VAL A 4 -38.42 -61.63 41.02
N ALA A 5 -38.21 -62.65 41.85
CA ALA A 5 -37.05 -62.80 42.71
C ALA A 5 -35.87 -63.38 41.90
N PHE A 6 -34.71 -62.75 41.97
CA PHE A 6 -33.44 -63.43 41.70
C PHE A 6 -32.68 -63.59 43.01
N HIS A 7 -32.47 -64.84 43.40
CA HIS A 7 -31.65 -65.27 44.51
C HIS A 7 -30.27 -65.64 43.94
N ILE A 8 -29.21 -64.95 44.37
CA ILE A 8 -27.86 -65.52 44.41
C ILE A 8 -27.30 -65.27 45.80
N ALA A 9 -26.76 -66.34 46.37
CA ALA A 9 -26.44 -66.52 47.77
C ALA A 9 -24.97 -66.19 48.13
N HIS A 10 -24.76 -65.98 49.44
CA HIS A 10 -23.52 -66.14 50.24
C HIS A 10 -22.39 -65.06 50.23
N LYS A 11 -22.54 -64.05 51.12
CA LYS A 11 -21.73 -63.67 52.34
C LYS A 11 -20.17 -63.79 52.34
N PRO A 12 -19.44 -63.16 53.30
CA PRO A 12 -19.20 -61.73 53.61
C PRO A 12 -17.68 -61.39 53.75
N SER A 13 -17.26 -60.13 53.57
CA SER A 13 -16.25 -59.45 54.42
C SER A 13 -16.01 -57.99 54.01
N LEU A 14 -16.07 -57.15 55.04
CA LEU A 14 -15.88 -55.70 55.12
C LEU A 14 -14.74 -55.14 54.24
N ILE A 15 -14.99 -54.01 53.56
CA ILE A 15 -14.23 -52.76 53.74
C ILE A 15 -15.23 -51.60 53.67
N LEU A 16 -15.14 -50.76 54.69
CA LEU A 16 -15.89 -49.55 54.97
C LEU A 16 -15.69 -48.51 53.85
N ILE A 17 -16.75 -48.09 53.16
CA ILE A 17 -16.73 -46.80 52.44
C ILE A 17 -17.92 -45.98 52.94
N ILE A 18 -17.57 -45.03 53.80
CA ILE A 18 -18.45 -43.97 54.30
C ILE A 18 -18.96 -43.20 53.09
N GLN A 19 -20.26 -43.26 52.79
CA GLN A 19 -20.89 -42.30 51.88
C GLN A 19 -20.83 -40.92 52.53
N LYS A 20 -19.85 -40.15 52.09
CA LYS A 20 -19.68 -38.74 52.40
C LYS A 20 -20.91 -38.01 51.85
N THR A 21 -21.71 -37.50 52.76
CA THR A 21 -22.69 -36.44 52.52
C THR A 21 -21.95 -35.22 51.96
N SER A 22 -22.00 -35.03 50.64
CA SER A 22 -21.52 -33.82 50.01
C SER A 22 -22.53 -33.39 48.95
N VAL A 23 -23.50 -32.60 49.44
CA VAL A 23 -23.96 -31.34 48.85
C VAL A 23 -23.83 -31.28 47.33
N PHE A 24 -24.85 -31.77 46.63
CA PHE A 24 -25.13 -31.33 45.27
C PHE A 24 -25.79 -29.94 45.35
N SER A 25 -24.94 -28.91 45.41
CA SER A 25 -25.34 -27.53 45.13
C SER A 25 -25.40 -27.35 43.62
N GLY A 26 -26.61 -27.34 43.05
CA GLY A 26 -26.85 -26.91 41.67
C GLY A 26 -28.19 -27.41 41.15
N PRO A 27 -29.24 -26.57 41.08
CA PRO A 27 -30.56 -27.04 40.70
C PRO A 27 -30.66 -27.14 39.17
N LEU A 28 -30.77 -28.37 38.68
CA LEU A 28 -31.56 -28.69 37.49
C LEU A 28 -33.04 -28.63 37.89
N LEU A 29 -33.70 -27.48 37.77
CA LEU A 29 -35.15 -27.37 37.95
C LEU A 29 -35.76 -26.52 36.85
N PHE A 30 -36.33 -27.20 35.86
CA PHE A 30 -37.39 -26.67 35.02
C PHE A 30 -38.60 -26.31 35.89
N SER A 31 -39.04 -25.04 35.81
CA SER A 31 -40.40 -24.53 36.04
C SER A 31 -41.22 -25.06 37.24
N LEU A 32 -41.24 -24.30 38.34
CA LEU A 32 -42.34 -24.31 39.33
C LEU A 32 -43.32 -23.15 39.05
N PRO A 33 -44.65 -23.38 39.12
CA PRO A 33 -45.63 -22.31 39.01
C PRO A 33 -45.65 -21.49 40.31
N ARG A 34 -45.39 -20.17 40.20
CA ARG A 34 -45.24 -19.16 41.27
C ARG A 34 -43.86 -19.11 41.96
N SER A 35 -42.82 -18.85 41.17
CA SER A 35 -41.65 -18.14 41.68
C SER A 35 -41.98 -16.64 41.78
N SER A 36 -41.95 -16.07 42.99
CA SER A 36 -42.02 -14.60 43.20
C SER A 36 -40.66 -13.91 43.01
N VAL A 37 -39.66 -14.64 42.48
CA VAL A 37 -38.32 -14.14 42.22
C VAL A 37 -38.15 -13.95 40.72
N CYS A 38 -37.98 -12.70 40.29
CA CYS A 38 -37.58 -12.36 38.94
C CYS A 38 -36.11 -12.73 38.75
N LEU A 39 -35.83 -13.80 38.00
CA LEU A 39 -34.45 -14.11 37.64
C LEU A 39 -33.96 -13.13 36.57
N PRO A 40 -32.77 -12.55 36.74
CA PRO A 40 -32.25 -11.60 35.78
C PRO A 40 -31.80 -12.30 34.49
N CYS A 41 -32.12 -11.72 33.33
CA CYS A 41 -31.76 -12.30 32.03
C CYS A 41 -30.24 -12.33 31.86
N PRO A 42 -29.64 -13.50 31.59
CA PRO A 42 -28.20 -13.62 31.42
C PRO A 42 -27.73 -12.84 30.17
N PRO A 43 -26.42 -12.52 30.06
CA PRO A 43 -25.84 -11.99 28.83
C PRO A 43 -26.21 -12.85 27.60
N GLY A 44 -26.31 -12.20 26.45
CA GLY A 44 -26.82 -12.78 25.22
C GLY A 44 -28.34 -12.92 25.16
N HIS A 45 -29.06 -12.55 26.21
CA HIS A 45 -30.51 -12.55 26.24
C HIS A 45 -31.05 -11.17 26.59
N PHE A 46 -32.29 -10.92 26.19
CA PHE A 46 -33.01 -9.69 26.47
C PHE A 46 -34.46 -9.97 26.91
N ALA A 47 -35.05 -9.02 27.61
CA ALA A 47 -36.47 -8.98 27.92
C ALA A 47 -36.99 -7.55 27.72
N ASN A 48 -37.93 -7.38 26.80
CA ASN A 48 -38.51 -6.08 26.45
C ASN A 48 -39.59 -5.60 27.45
N GLU A 49 -40.09 -6.50 28.30
CA GLU A 49 -41.21 -6.25 29.21
C GLU A 49 -40.86 -6.62 30.66
N SER A 50 -41.31 -5.79 31.60
CA SER A 50 -41.19 -6.07 33.03
C SER A 50 -42.06 -7.28 33.40
N GLY A 51 -41.47 -8.30 34.03
CA GLY A 51 -42.18 -9.54 34.38
C GLY A 51 -42.29 -10.55 33.23
N ALA A 52 -41.46 -10.42 32.19
CA ALA A 52 -41.37 -11.39 31.12
C ALA A 52 -41.21 -12.82 31.68
N ALA A 53 -42.05 -13.74 31.20
CA ALA A 53 -42.03 -15.14 31.65
C ALA A 53 -40.75 -15.89 31.24
N ALA A 54 -40.05 -15.40 30.22
CA ALA A 54 -38.79 -15.97 29.74
C ALA A 54 -37.92 -14.89 29.07
N CYS A 55 -36.60 -15.06 29.16
CA CYS A 55 -35.62 -14.24 28.44
C CYS A 55 -35.48 -14.74 27.00
N ARG A 56 -35.51 -13.83 26.03
CA ARG A 56 -35.31 -14.17 24.61
C ARG A 56 -33.84 -14.07 24.26
N ALA A 57 -33.31 -15.04 23.52
CA ALA A 57 -31.94 -14.97 23.02
C ALA A 57 -31.82 -13.85 21.96
N CYS A 58 -30.67 -13.19 21.93
CA CYS A 58 -30.34 -12.30 20.80
C CYS A 58 -30.25 -13.11 19.52
N GLU A 59 -30.78 -12.58 18.43
CA GLU A 59 -30.65 -13.17 17.10
C GLU A 59 -29.20 -13.12 16.59
N GLN A 60 -28.91 -13.85 15.52
CA GLN A 60 -27.59 -13.81 14.88
C GLN A 60 -27.27 -12.39 14.42
N GLY A 61 -26.01 -11.99 14.49
CA GLY A 61 -25.58 -10.60 14.27
C GLY A 61 -25.84 -9.66 15.45
N TYR A 62 -26.58 -10.07 16.49
CA TYR A 62 -26.85 -9.25 17.67
C TYR A 62 -26.26 -9.83 18.94
N PHE A 63 -25.93 -8.97 19.89
CA PHE A 63 -25.35 -9.36 21.17
C PHE A 63 -25.92 -8.57 22.36
N SER A 64 -25.75 -9.12 23.55
CA SER A 64 -26.05 -8.42 24.80
C SER A 64 -24.97 -8.72 25.84
N SER A 65 -24.18 -7.73 26.21
CA SER A 65 -23.08 -7.91 27.17
C SER A 65 -23.52 -7.78 28.63
N LYS A 66 -24.68 -7.16 28.88
CA LYS A 66 -25.18 -6.86 30.22
C LYS A 66 -26.29 -7.82 30.62
N GLN A 67 -26.36 -8.09 31.91
CA GLN A 67 -27.51 -8.77 32.50
C GLN A 67 -28.73 -7.83 32.46
N ASN A 68 -29.94 -8.39 32.35
CA ASN A 68 -31.20 -7.63 32.24
C ASN A 68 -31.22 -6.62 31.08
N ALA A 69 -30.66 -6.99 29.93
CA ALA A 69 -30.77 -6.13 28.75
C ALA A 69 -32.22 -6.02 28.27
N ALA A 70 -32.64 -4.81 27.93
CA ALA A 70 -33.96 -4.54 27.35
C ALA A 70 -34.02 -4.88 25.85
N PHE A 71 -32.87 -4.83 25.17
CA PHE A 71 -32.72 -5.08 23.74
C PHE A 71 -31.30 -5.60 23.45
N CYS A 72 -31.13 -6.23 22.29
CA CYS A 72 -29.82 -6.62 21.80
C CYS A 72 -29.22 -5.53 20.92
N LEU A 73 -27.90 -5.36 21.00
CA LEU A 73 -27.12 -4.44 20.19
C LEU A 73 -26.60 -5.16 18.94
N PRO A 74 -26.56 -4.51 17.77
CA PRO A 74 -25.97 -5.11 16.58
C PRO A 74 -24.45 -5.20 16.74
N CYS A 75 -23.85 -6.25 16.16
CA CYS A 75 -22.41 -6.32 16.01
C CYS A 75 -21.92 -5.16 15.15
N GLN A 76 -20.89 -4.47 15.64
CA GLN A 76 -20.27 -3.36 14.93
C GLN A 76 -19.38 -3.88 13.79
N PRO A 77 -19.12 -3.07 12.75
CA PRO A 77 -18.29 -3.49 11.61
C PRO A 77 -16.91 -4.01 12.06
N GLY A 78 -16.47 -5.09 11.43
CA GLY A 78 -15.27 -5.84 11.80
C GLY A 78 -15.51 -6.94 12.84
N SER A 79 -16.74 -7.10 13.32
CA SER A 79 -17.13 -8.18 14.24
C SER A 79 -18.41 -8.88 13.79
N PHE A 80 -18.60 -10.12 14.21
CA PHE A 80 -19.73 -10.95 13.84
C PHE A 80 -20.25 -11.78 15.00
N CYS A 81 -21.47 -12.29 14.85
CA CYS A 81 -22.08 -13.26 15.76
C CYS A 81 -22.87 -14.29 14.94
N ASN A 82 -22.36 -15.51 14.85
CA ASN A 82 -22.93 -16.59 14.03
C ASN A 82 -23.89 -17.51 14.80
N THR A 83 -24.19 -17.21 16.07
CA THR A 83 -25.02 -18.04 16.93
C THR A 83 -26.01 -17.18 17.69
N SER A 84 -27.24 -17.65 17.88
CA SER A 84 -28.16 -16.96 18.80
C SER A 84 -27.61 -16.92 20.22
N GLY A 85 -27.87 -15.84 20.95
CA GLY A 85 -27.48 -15.74 22.35
C GLY A 85 -26.05 -15.22 22.59
N CYS A 86 -25.46 -14.48 21.64
CA CYS A 86 -24.11 -13.93 21.82
C CYS A 86 -24.04 -12.93 22.99
N SER A 87 -23.17 -13.20 23.96
CA SER A 87 -22.83 -12.23 25.01
C SER A 87 -21.90 -11.12 24.50
N GLY A 88 -21.26 -11.32 23.35
CA GLY A 88 -20.40 -10.35 22.68
C GLY A 88 -20.10 -10.78 21.25
N CYS A 89 -19.77 -9.81 20.39
CA CYS A 89 -19.38 -10.08 19.01
C CYS A 89 -17.91 -10.50 18.93
N ARG A 90 -17.61 -11.44 18.05
CA ARG A 90 -16.25 -11.92 17.80
C ARG A 90 -15.63 -11.10 16.67
N PRO A 91 -14.37 -10.66 16.78
CA PRO A 91 -13.71 -9.97 15.67
C PRO A 91 -13.51 -10.92 14.49
N CYS A 92 -13.58 -10.39 13.27
CA CYS A 92 -13.26 -11.16 12.08
C CYS A 92 -11.75 -11.49 12.03
N PRO A 93 -11.38 -12.73 11.64
CA PRO A 93 -9.98 -13.13 11.53
C PRO A 93 -9.24 -12.35 10.44
N GLY A 94 -7.92 -12.54 10.35
CA GLY A 94 -7.12 -12.02 9.24
C GLY A 94 -7.67 -12.45 7.88
N GLY A 95 -7.59 -11.56 6.90
CA GLY A 95 -8.14 -11.78 5.56
C GLY A 95 -9.67 -11.77 5.47
N GLN A 96 -10.41 -11.57 6.56
CA GLN A 96 -11.87 -11.52 6.52
C GLN A 96 -12.44 -10.28 7.19
N GLU A 97 -13.47 -9.68 6.62
CA GLU A 97 -14.13 -8.49 7.16
C GLU A 97 -15.64 -8.68 7.33
N ALA A 98 -16.24 -7.83 8.15
CA ALA A 98 -17.68 -7.68 8.28
C ALA A 98 -17.97 -6.19 8.04
N PRO A 99 -18.33 -5.77 6.82
CA PRO A 99 -18.43 -4.36 6.48
C PRO A 99 -19.72 -3.72 7.04
N GLN A 100 -20.76 -4.53 7.27
CA GLN A 100 -22.06 -4.08 7.74
C GLN A 100 -22.24 -4.34 9.24
N GLU A 101 -23.14 -3.57 9.85
CA GLU A 101 -23.64 -3.88 11.19
C GLU A 101 -24.47 -5.17 11.19
N ALA A 102 -24.62 -5.77 12.37
CA ALA A 102 -25.35 -7.01 12.56
C ALA A 102 -24.86 -8.19 11.70
N ALA A 103 -23.55 -8.22 11.42
CA ALA A 103 -22.98 -9.29 10.61
C ALA A 103 -23.08 -10.65 11.31
N GLU A 104 -23.65 -11.63 10.60
CA GLU A 104 -23.75 -13.02 11.05
C GLU A 104 -22.45 -13.79 10.80
N THR A 105 -21.73 -13.42 9.73
CA THR A 105 -20.50 -14.05 9.28
C THR A 105 -19.52 -13.02 8.74
N CYS A 106 -18.23 -13.36 8.72
CA CYS A 106 -17.23 -12.54 8.05
C CYS A 106 -17.04 -12.96 6.60
N GLU A 107 -17.00 -11.99 5.71
CA GLU A 107 -16.71 -12.15 4.29
C GLU A 107 -15.20 -12.14 4.05
N THR A 108 -14.74 -12.78 2.97
CA THR A 108 -13.31 -12.77 2.62
C THR A 108 -12.95 -11.47 1.92
N CYS A 109 -11.79 -10.89 2.26
CA CYS A 109 -11.25 -9.76 1.54
C CYS A 109 -11.18 -10.08 0.04
N PRO A 110 -11.71 -9.22 -0.84
CA PRO A 110 -11.59 -9.40 -2.27
C PRO A 110 -10.11 -9.39 -2.70
N ALA A 111 -9.86 -9.80 -3.95
CA ALA A 111 -8.55 -9.56 -4.56
C ALA A 111 -8.18 -8.06 -4.46
N GLY A 112 -6.89 -7.77 -4.56
CA GLY A 112 -6.33 -6.42 -4.46
C GLY A 112 -6.43 -5.80 -3.07
N THR A 113 -6.98 -6.53 -2.10
CA THR A 113 -7.12 -6.10 -0.71
C THR A 113 -6.56 -7.13 0.26
N PHE A 114 -6.24 -6.67 1.46
CA PHE A 114 -5.72 -7.48 2.55
C PHE A 114 -6.25 -6.99 3.90
N LYS A 115 -6.26 -7.85 4.91
CA LYS A 115 -6.56 -7.46 6.29
C LYS A 115 -5.63 -8.20 7.24
N GLY A 116 -4.76 -7.47 7.91
CA GLY A 116 -3.91 -8.04 8.96
C GLY A 116 -4.72 -8.43 10.20
N ALA A 117 -4.10 -9.17 11.12
CA ALA A 117 -4.74 -9.61 12.36
C ALA A 117 -5.26 -8.45 13.25
N SER A 118 -4.61 -7.28 13.19
CA SER A 118 -4.96 -6.08 13.97
C SER A 118 -5.93 -5.14 13.25
N ASP A 119 -6.29 -5.43 12.00
CA ASP A 119 -7.15 -4.58 11.20
C ASP A 119 -8.63 -4.97 11.35
N ASN A 120 -9.53 -3.99 11.27
CA ASN A 120 -10.98 -4.22 11.41
C ASN A 120 -11.71 -4.27 10.05
N ARG A 121 -11.03 -3.97 8.95
CA ARG A 121 -11.57 -3.96 7.58
C ARG A 121 -10.49 -4.31 6.57
N CYS A 122 -10.88 -4.75 5.39
CA CYS A 122 -9.96 -4.96 4.28
C CYS A 122 -9.45 -3.61 3.76
N LYS A 123 -8.15 -3.57 3.48
CA LYS A 123 -7.43 -2.41 2.95
C LYS A 123 -6.91 -2.77 1.58
N ALA A 124 -6.98 -1.83 0.64
CA ALA A 124 -6.33 -1.99 -0.65
C ALA A 124 -4.82 -2.16 -0.47
N CYS A 125 -4.21 -3.00 -1.32
CA CYS A 125 -2.76 -3.08 -1.42
C CYS A 125 -2.19 -1.71 -1.83
N ARG A 126 -0.96 -1.44 -1.39
CA ARG A 126 -0.29 -0.20 -1.77
C ARG A 126 0.06 -0.21 -3.26
N THR A 127 0.27 0.97 -3.83
CA THR A 127 0.84 1.09 -5.18
C THR A 127 2.16 0.33 -5.27
N GLY A 128 2.31 -0.51 -6.29
CA GLY A 128 3.49 -1.36 -6.45
C GLY A 128 3.37 -2.70 -5.71
N GLU A 129 2.25 -2.97 -5.05
CA GLU A 129 1.91 -4.28 -4.49
C GLU A 129 0.68 -4.86 -5.20
N TYR A 130 0.52 -6.18 -5.13
CA TYR A 130 -0.62 -6.88 -5.71
C TYR A 130 -1.06 -8.04 -4.80
N GLN A 131 -2.31 -8.45 -4.95
CA GLN A 131 -2.85 -9.62 -4.28
C GLN A 131 -3.96 -10.26 -5.11
N LEU A 132 -3.68 -11.41 -5.71
CA LEU A 132 -4.65 -12.09 -6.59
C LEU A 132 -5.60 -13.02 -5.85
N GLN A 133 -5.22 -13.42 -4.64
CA GLN A 133 -5.97 -14.37 -3.83
C GLN A 133 -6.87 -13.62 -2.86
N ARG A 134 -8.11 -14.09 -2.72
CA ARG A 134 -9.01 -13.61 -1.68
C ARG A 134 -8.53 -14.04 -0.30
N GLY A 135 -8.92 -13.30 0.72
CA GLY A 135 -8.71 -13.73 2.10
C GLY A 135 -7.27 -13.62 2.61
N LYS A 136 -6.47 -12.71 2.03
CA LYS A 136 -5.05 -12.58 2.38
C LYS A 136 -4.81 -11.54 3.47
N GLU A 137 -3.78 -11.80 4.27
CA GLU A 137 -3.39 -10.94 5.39
C GLU A 137 -2.32 -9.91 5.01
N SER A 138 -1.73 -10.04 3.83
CA SER A 138 -0.73 -9.14 3.29
C SER A 138 -0.74 -9.13 1.76
N CYS A 139 -0.15 -8.11 1.18
CA CYS A 139 0.07 -7.99 -0.25
C CYS A 139 1.49 -8.40 -0.63
N GLU A 140 1.67 -8.81 -1.87
CA GLU A 140 2.96 -9.15 -2.44
C GLU A 140 3.52 -7.94 -3.19
N LEU A 141 4.82 -7.67 -3.03
CA LEU A 141 5.48 -6.60 -3.76
C LEU A 141 5.62 -7.00 -5.24
N CYS A 142 5.37 -6.07 -6.14
CA CYS A 142 5.53 -6.30 -7.57
C CYS A 142 6.99 -6.72 -7.87
N PRO A 143 7.22 -7.87 -8.51
CA PRO A 143 8.56 -8.37 -8.74
C PRO A 143 9.30 -7.53 -9.78
N GLU A 144 10.63 -7.60 -9.74
CA GLU A 144 11.50 -7.04 -10.77
C GLU A 144 11.18 -7.61 -12.17
N ASN A 145 11.45 -6.82 -13.21
CA ASN A 145 11.09 -7.10 -14.60
C ASN A 145 9.58 -7.21 -14.87
N HIS A 146 8.74 -6.79 -13.91
CA HIS A 146 7.30 -6.68 -14.07
C HIS A 146 6.79 -5.35 -13.51
N TYR A 147 5.60 -4.97 -13.94
CA TYR A 147 4.86 -3.84 -13.38
C TYR A 147 3.42 -4.24 -13.07
N CYS A 148 2.84 -3.62 -12.05
CA CYS A 148 1.54 -3.95 -11.50
C CYS A 148 0.65 -2.70 -11.57
N PRO A 149 -0.13 -2.52 -12.65
CA PRO A 149 -0.95 -1.32 -12.84
C PRO A 149 -2.14 -1.25 -11.87
N SER A 150 -2.57 -2.39 -11.36
CA SER A 150 -3.63 -2.52 -10.36
C SER A 150 -3.30 -3.67 -9.42
N PRO A 151 -3.67 -3.58 -8.13
CA PRO A 151 -3.39 -4.63 -7.15
C PRO A 151 -4.17 -5.92 -7.39
N ASP A 152 -5.25 -5.87 -8.18
CA ASP A 152 -6.09 -7.01 -8.56
C ASP A 152 -5.56 -7.78 -9.77
N VAL A 153 -4.54 -7.26 -10.43
CA VAL A 153 -4.06 -7.76 -11.72
C VAL A 153 -2.73 -8.47 -11.53
N LYS A 154 -2.57 -9.60 -12.23
CA LYS A 154 -1.31 -10.35 -12.22
C LYS A 154 -0.17 -9.46 -12.76
N PRO A 155 1.05 -9.55 -12.18
CA PRO A 155 2.20 -8.78 -12.66
C PRO A 155 2.39 -8.91 -14.18
N VAL A 156 2.46 -7.77 -14.86
CA VAL A 156 2.64 -7.68 -16.32
C VAL A 156 4.13 -7.60 -16.63
N ARG A 157 4.60 -8.34 -17.64
CA ARG A 157 6.02 -8.32 -18.02
C ARG A 157 6.43 -6.93 -18.48
N CYS A 158 7.60 -6.49 -18.02
CA CYS A 158 8.18 -5.22 -18.44
C CYS A 158 8.48 -5.24 -19.95
N PRO A 159 8.13 -4.18 -20.70
CA PRO A 159 8.56 -3.99 -22.09
C PRO A 159 10.09 -4.04 -22.23
N ALA A 160 10.57 -4.46 -23.40
CA ALA A 160 12.01 -4.62 -23.65
C ALA A 160 12.77 -3.28 -23.63
N ASP A 161 12.08 -2.19 -23.94
CA ASP A 161 12.56 -0.81 -24.01
C ASP A 161 12.36 -0.01 -22.70
N ALA A 162 11.85 -0.66 -21.64
CA ALA A 162 11.56 -0.02 -20.36
C ALA A 162 12.28 -0.68 -19.18
N PHE A 163 12.39 0.06 -18.08
CA PHE A 163 12.89 -0.41 -16.79
C PHE A 163 11.73 -0.54 -15.80
N CYS A 164 11.67 -1.69 -15.11
CA CYS A 164 10.67 -1.99 -14.09
C CYS A 164 11.37 -2.56 -12.85
N PRO A 165 11.82 -1.71 -11.91
CA PRO A 165 12.35 -2.15 -10.63
C PRO A 165 11.24 -2.79 -9.78
N ARG A 166 11.63 -3.38 -8.64
CA ARG A 166 10.65 -3.90 -7.67
C ARG A 166 9.66 -2.81 -7.25
N GLY A 167 8.38 -3.15 -7.23
CA GLY A 167 7.30 -2.22 -6.86
C GLY A 167 6.85 -1.27 -7.99
N SER A 168 7.19 -1.54 -9.24
CA SER A 168 6.77 -0.69 -10.37
C SER A 168 5.27 -0.78 -10.62
N VAL A 169 4.62 0.38 -10.76
CA VAL A 169 3.22 0.48 -11.21
C VAL A 169 3.10 0.69 -12.72
N GLU A 170 4.14 1.24 -13.33
CA GLU A 170 4.22 1.55 -14.75
C GLU A 170 5.66 1.33 -15.25
N PRO A 171 5.87 0.92 -16.51
CA PRO A 171 7.18 0.91 -17.14
C PRO A 171 7.81 2.31 -17.20
N THR A 172 9.07 2.42 -16.77
CA THR A 172 9.85 3.65 -16.93
C THR A 172 10.67 3.57 -18.21
N TYR A 173 10.38 4.46 -19.17
CA TYR A 173 11.11 4.55 -20.43
C TYR A 173 12.33 5.48 -20.31
N CYS A 174 13.37 5.23 -21.10
CA CYS A 174 14.44 6.22 -21.27
C CYS A 174 13.85 7.41 -22.05
N MET A 175 13.74 8.57 -21.39
CA MET A 175 12.97 9.76 -21.84
C MET A 175 13.45 10.42 -23.15
N GLU A 176 14.46 9.89 -23.83
CA GLU A 176 14.97 10.48 -25.07
C GLU A 176 14.96 9.43 -26.18
N LEU A 177 14.50 9.80 -27.38
CA LEU A 177 14.67 9.01 -28.61
C LEU A 177 16.14 8.61 -28.86
N PHE A 178 17.05 9.31 -28.20
CA PHE A 178 18.47 9.12 -28.29
C PHE A 178 19.03 8.10 -27.30
N LEU A 179 18.25 7.66 -26.32
CA LEU A 179 18.68 6.74 -25.27
C LEU A 179 18.01 5.38 -25.46
N TYR A 180 18.79 4.30 -25.42
CA TYR A 180 18.27 2.93 -25.39
C TYR A 180 18.64 2.25 -24.07
N LYS A 181 17.84 1.25 -23.70
CA LYS A 181 18.11 0.42 -22.51
C LYS A 181 19.34 -0.48 -22.78
N ALA A 182 20.39 -0.30 -21.98
CA ALA A 182 21.57 -1.15 -21.97
C ALA A 182 21.76 -1.70 -20.54
N GLY A 183 21.21 -2.89 -20.28
CA GLY A 183 21.16 -3.48 -18.94
C GLY A 183 20.28 -2.65 -18.01
N ASP A 184 20.88 -2.15 -16.91
CA ASP A 184 20.23 -1.32 -15.88
C ASP A 184 20.43 0.20 -16.10
N SER A 185 21.01 0.61 -17.24
CA SER A 185 21.32 2.02 -17.53
C SER A 185 20.78 2.46 -18.90
N CYS A 186 20.46 3.74 -19.04
CA CYS A 186 20.15 4.34 -20.34
C CYS A 186 21.47 4.79 -21.01
N GLN A 187 21.74 4.32 -22.22
CA GLN A 187 22.91 4.72 -23.01
C GLN A 187 22.51 5.38 -24.33
N LEU A 188 23.37 6.26 -24.86
CA LEU A 188 23.12 6.89 -26.16
C LEU A 188 23.12 5.85 -27.28
N THR A 189 22.13 5.93 -28.16
CA THR A 189 22.03 5.12 -29.37
C THR A 189 23.28 5.34 -30.23
N PRO A 190 23.83 4.31 -30.88
CA PRO A 190 25.02 4.45 -31.73
C PRO A 190 24.86 5.55 -32.80
N ALA A 191 23.65 5.72 -33.34
CA ALA A 191 23.32 6.77 -34.30
C ALA A 191 23.57 8.18 -33.73
N THR A 192 23.19 8.43 -32.48
CA THR A 192 23.36 9.74 -31.85
C THR A 192 24.81 10.05 -31.52
N VAL A 193 25.57 9.03 -31.10
CA VAL A 193 27.01 9.15 -30.91
C VAL A 193 27.69 9.54 -32.22
N ILE A 194 27.31 8.92 -33.34
CA ILE A 194 27.85 9.24 -34.68
C ILE A 194 27.50 10.68 -35.08
N VAL A 195 26.25 11.10 -34.88
CA VAL A 195 25.80 12.46 -35.21
C VAL A 195 26.55 13.51 -34.40
N LEU A 196 26.70 13.32 -33.08
CA LEU A 196 27.46 14.22 -32.20
C LEU A 196 28.95 14.27 -32.58
N ALA A 197 29.54 13.14 -32.97
CA ALA A 197 30.92 13.08 -33.47
C ALA A 197 31.08 13.83 -34.80
N ALA A 198 30.11 13.74 -35.70
CA ALA A 198 30.15 14.45 -36.98
C ALA A 198 30.03 15.98 -36.80
N PHE A 199 29.12 16.44 -35.93
CA PHE A 199 28.98 17.87 -35.62
C PHE A 199 30.22 18.46 -34.95
N SER A 200 30.82 17.73 -34.00
CA SER A 200 32.06 18.18 -33.36
C SER A 200 33.24 18.22 -34.34
N ALA A 201 33.42 17.20 -35.18
CA ALA A 201 34.46 17.18 -36.21
C ALA A 201 34.26 18.30 -37.26
N GLY A 202 33.02 18.52 -37.71
CA GLY A 202 32.68 19.60 -38.63
C GLY A 202 32.92 21.00 -38.04
N GLY A 203 32.54 21.21 -36.77
CA GLY A 203 32.82 22.45 -36.06
C GLY A 203 34.32 22.74 -35.93
N ILE A 204 35.11 21.73 -35.56
CA ILE A 204 36.58 21.85 -35.47
C ILE A 204 37.18 22.17 -36.83
N LEU A 205 36.71 21.53 -37.90
CA LEU A 205 37.15 21.80 -39.28
C LEU A 205 36.87 23.25 -39.67
N VAL A 206 35.67 23.77 -39.38
CA VAL A 206 35.30 25.16 -39.69
C VAL A 206 36.19 26.13 -38.92
N VAL A 207 36.40 25.92 -37.62
CA VAL A 207 37.29 26.76 -36.80
C VAL A 207 38.72 26.73 -37.35
N PHE A 208 39.23 25.55 -37.72
CA PHE A 208 40.54 25.40 -38.32
C PHE A 208 40.66 26.16 -39.65
N LEU A 209 39.68 26.04 -40.54
CA LEU A 209 39.64 26.78 -41.81
C LEU A 209 39.56 28.30 -41.59
N LEU A 210 38.83 28.77 -40.59
CA LEU A 210 38.78 30.18 -40.21
C LEU A 210 40.14 30.69 -39.69
N ILE A 211 40.85 29.89 -38.89
CA ILE A 211 42.20 30.21 -38.42
C ILE A 211 43.18 30.29 -39.59
N LEU A 212 43.13 29.33 -40.53
CA LEU A 212 43.98 29.35 -41.72
C LEU A 212 43.71 30.59 -42.60
N ARG A 213 42.43 30.93 -42.81
CA ARG A 213 42.05 32.16 -43.54
C ARG A 213 42.58 33.42 -42.83
N ARG A 214 42.45 33.52 -41.50
CA ARG A 214 43.00 34.66 -40.73
C ARG A 214 44.53 34.75 -40.82
N ARG A 215 45.25 33.62 -40.81
CA ARG A 215 46.71 33.61 -41.00
C ARG A 215 47.13 34.06 -42.39
N GLN A 216 46.37 33.69 -43.42
CA GLN A 216 46.62 34.17 -44.78
C GLN A 216 46.41 35.69 -44.88
N GLU A 217 45.38 36.25 -44.26
CA GLU A 217 45.16 37.71 -44.22
C GLU A 217 46.28 38.45 -43.47
N HIS A 218 46.75 37.93 -42.34
CA HIS A 218 47.91 38.50 -41.63
C HIS A 218 49.22 38.36 -42.43
N GLY A 219 49.47 37.20 -43.04
CA GLY A 219 50.65 36.99 -43.89
C GLY A 219 50.64 37.87 -45.14
N ARG A 220 49.46 38.07 -45.75
CA ARG A 220 49.27 38.95 -46.90
C ARG A 220 49.35 40.44 -46.55
N SER A 221 48.98 40.81 -45.32
CA SER A 221 49.22 42.15 -44.76
C SER A 221 50.70 42.39 -44.45
N SER A 222 51.44 41.35 -44.03
CA SER A 222 52.89 41.43 -43.80
C SER A 222 53.72 41.45 -45.09
N LEU A 223 53.20 40.92 -46.20
CA LEU A 223 53.87 40.92 -47.52
C LEU A 223 53.54 42.18 -48.36
N LYS A 224 52.92 43.19 -47.75
CA LYS A 224 52.51 44.45 -48.38
C LYS A 224 53.22 45.69 -47.81
N SER A 225 54.38 45.52 -47.19
CA SER A 225 55.29 46.64 -46.88
C SER A 225 56.15 46.96 -48.13
N PRO A 226 55.99 48.13 -48.78
CA PRO A 226 56.89 48.56 -49.84
C PRO A 226 58.19 49.10 -49.24
N LEU A 227 59.31 48.79 -49.88
CA LEU A 227 60.65 49.26 -49.54
C LEU A 227 60.92 50.69 -50.04
N LEU A 228 61.60 51.48 -49.18
CA LEU A 228 62.55 52.61 -49.41
C LEU A 228 62.05 54.08 -49.52
N PRO A 229 62.88 55.12 -49.21
CA PRO A 229 64.09 55.17 -48.38
C PRO A 229 64.11 56.33 -47.33
N ARG A 230 65.21 56.35 -46.57
CA ARG A 230 65.65 57.30 -45.55
C ARG A 230 65.84 58.72 -46.12
N GLY A 231 65.25 59.74 -45.46
CA GLY A 231 65.47 61.17 -45.74
C GLY A 231 65.00 62.05 -44.58
N SER A 232 65.89 62.90 -44.09
CA SER A 232 65.88 63.68 -42.85
C SER A 232 65.24 65.07 -42.95
N GLY A 233 64.75 65.62 -41.82
CA GLY A 233 64.48 67.06 -41.59
C GLY A 233 63.13 67.29 -40.88
N LEU A 234 63.07 67.46 -39.55
CA LEU A 234 63.19 68.71 -38.77
C LEU A 234 61.97 69.65 -38.87
N GLY A 235 61.35 69.96 -37.72
CA GLY A 235 60.32 70.99 -37.53
C GLY A 235 59.29 70.55 -36.49
N SER A 236 59.46 70.81 -35.18
CA SER A 236 59.26 72.11 -34.49
C SER A 236 57.82 72.31 -33.99
N TYR A 237 57.71 72.39 -32.66
CA TYR A 237 56.73 73.13 -31.83
C TYR A 237 55.24 72.76 -31.81
N GLY A 238 54.80 72.31 -30.62
CA GLY A 238 53.89 73.08 -29.77
C GLY A 238 52.38 72.82 -29.90
N GLY A 239 51.70 72.76 -28.75
CA GLY A 239 50.30 73.16 -28.64
C GLY A 239 49.35 72.09 -28.12
N THR A 240 49.12 72.13 -26.81
CA THR A 240 47.86 71.73 -26.18
C THR A 240 46.67 72.43 -26.85
N GLU A 241 45.52 71.77 -27.03
CA GLU A 241 44.23 72.34 -26.62
C GLU A 241 43.10 71.28 -26.69
N HIS A 242 42.27 71.28 -25.65
CA HIS A 242 40.93 70.72 -25.63
C HIS A 242 40.05 71.40 -26.69
N THR A 243 39.08 70.68 -27.27
CA THR A 243 37.70 71.17 -27.44
C THR A 243 36.78 70.06 -27.94
N GLU A 244 35.65 69.95 -27.24
CA GLU A 244 34.44 69.18 -27.58
C GLU A 244 33.50 70.09 -28.44
N PRO A 245 32.22 69.74 -28.71
CA PRO A 245 31.67 69.51 -30.06
C PRO A 245 30.67 70.60 -30.54
N VAL A 246 30.42 70.76 -31.85
CA VAL A 246 29.15 71.36 -32.37
C VAL A 246 28.77 70.86 -33.79
N TYR A 247 27.58 70.24 -33.83
CA TYR A 247 26.46 70.23 -34.81
C TYR A 247 26.50 70.96 -36.17
N ALA A 248 25.90 70.33 -37.21
CA ALA A 248 24.70 70.77 -37.98
C ALA A 248 24.38 69.73 -39.09
N GLY A 249 23.17 69.15 -39.14
CA GLY A 249 22.07 69.56 -40.04
C GLY A 249 22.24 68.88 -41.40
N TRP A 250 21.32 68.05 -41.91
CA TRP A 250 19.89 68.28 -42.18
C TRP A 250 19.01 67.08 -41.84
#